data_AF-A0A963I7T5-F1
#
_entry.id   AF-A0A963I7T5-F1
#
_cell.length_a   1.000
_cell.length_b   1.000
_cell.length_c   1.000
_cell.angle_alpha   90.00
_cell.angle_beta   90.00
_cell.angle_gamma   90.00
#
_symmetry.space_group_name_H-M   'P 1'
#
loop_
_entity.id
_entity.type
_entity.pdbx_description
1 polymer ?
#
loop_
_entity_poly.entity_id
_entity_poly.type
_entity_poly.pdbx_seq_one_letter_code
_entity_poly.pdbx_strand_id
1 'polypeptide(L)'
;NMGGLAKYMPITWITSLVGSLALIGFPFLSGFYSKDSIIEAVHFSHLPGSSYAYFCVILGVFVTAFYSFRMYFLVFHGEERFGKAHDHGHDAHAHDDHADDDHAHDAHGDDDHGDDHHHGLAPGQKPHESPWVVTVPLVLLAIPSVLIGFFTIEPMLMGDWFKDVIFIDHEVHPAMEELASEFHGAVAMALHGFTTLPFFLAMGGVALAYFFYMVAPGIPAAILRTFKPLHTLLENKYYFDRFNEIVFAGGARLLGRGLWKGGDQVLIDGVGVNGSAQVVGMLANVARLLQSGHIYMYAFMMIIGVVVFLEFFSRG
;
A
#
# COMPACT_ATOMS: atom_id res chain seq x y z
N ASN A 1 -5.88 21.68 -0.52
CA ASN A 1 -6.64 22.73 -1.25
C ASN A 1 -7.86 22.14 -1.94
N MET A 2 -8.94 21.82 -1.20
CA MET A 2 -10.20 21.30 -1.74
C MET A 2 -11.39 21.91 -0.98
N GLY A 3 -12.58 21.83 -1.58
CA GLY A 3 -13.84 22.39 -1.07
C GLY A 3 -14.64 23.03 -2.19
N GLY A 4 -15.97 22.93 -2.14
CA GLY A 4 -16.89 23.57 -3.10
C GLY A 4 -16.92 22.96 -4.51
N LEU A 5 -16.36 21.77 -4.72
CA LEU A 5 -16.28 21.13 -6.05
C LEU A 5 -17.64 20.70 -6.64
N ALA A 6 -18.69 20.57 -5.83
CA ALA A 6 -20.02 20.13 -6.30
C ALA A 6 -20.59 21.01 -7.43
N LYS A 7 -20.26 22.31 -7.44
CA LYS A 7 -20.72 23.25 -8.48
C LYS A 7 -20.05 23.01 -9.84
N TYR A 8 -18.84 22.47 -9.83
CA TYR A 8 -17.99 22.32 -11.01
C TYR A 8 -17.99 20.89 -11.55
N MET A 9 -18.21 19.90 -10.68
CA MET A 9 -18.18 18.48 -10.99
C MET A 9 -19.42 17.75 -10.45
N PRO A 10 -20.61 17.96 -11.06
CA PRO A 10 -21.87 17.37 -10.57
C PRO A 10 -21.96 15.85 -10.74
N ILE A 11 -21.39 15.27 -11.80
CA ILE A 11 -21.39 13.83 -12.04
C ILE A 11 -20.53 13.16 -10.98
N THR A 12 -19.29 13.63 -10.82
CA THR A 12 -18.36 13.10 -9.82
C THR A 12 -18.90 13.26 -8.39
N TRP A 13 -19.62 14.36 -8.13
CA TRP A 13 -20.29 14.61 -6.85
C TRP A 13 -21.41 13.59 -6.56
N ILE A 14 -22.30 13.32 -7.52
CA ILE A 14 -23.41 12.37 -7.35
C ILE A 14 -22.88 10.95 -7.21
N THR A 15 -21.93 10.55 -8.05
CA THR A 15 -21.38 9.19 -8.01
C THR A 15 -20.58 8.94 -6.74
N SER A 16 -19.82 9.93 -6.26
CA SER A 16 -19.15 9.86 -4.95
C SER A 16 -20.16 9.76 -3.80
N LEU A 17 -21.31 10.45 -3.90
CA LEU A 17 -22.37 10.34 -2.91
C LEU A 17 -22.97 8.94 -2.90
N VAL A 18 -23.32 8.37 -4.07
CA VAL A 18 -23.84 7.01 -4.20
C VAL A 18 -22.86 5.99 -3.63
N GLY A 19 -21.57 6.11 -3.96
CA GLY A 19 -20.53 5.25 -3.42
C GLY A 19 -20.39 5.38 -1.90
N SER A 20 -20.44 6.60 -1.36
CA SER A 20 -20.37 6.84 0.08
C SER A 20 -21.59 6.29 0.82
N LEU A 21 -22.80 6.48 0.29
CA LEU A 21 -24.04 5.93 0.84
C LEU A 21 -24.03 4.39 0.81
N ALA A 22 -23.54 3.79 -0.27
CA ALA A 22 -23.40 2.34 -0.37
C ALA A 22 -22.39 1.84 0.68
N LEU A 23 -21.24 2.50 0.80
CA LEU A 23 -20.18 2.12 1.75
C LEU A 23 -20.65 2.19 3.21
N ILE A 24 -21.44 3.19 3.60
CA ILE A 24 -21.94 3.30 4.98
C ILE A 24 -23.08 2.33 5.28
N GLY A 25 -23.66 1.68 4.26
CA GLY A 25 -24.77 0.75 4.41
C GLY A 25 -26.13 1.45 4.49
N PHE A 26 -26.34 2.52 3.72
CA PHE A 26 -27.66 3.15 3.65
C PHE A 26 -28.69 2.18 3.04
N PRO A 27 -29.89 2.02 3.63
CA PRO A 27 -30.87 1.04 3.14
C PRO A 27 -31.19 1.20 1.65
N PHE A 28 -31.50 0.07 1.00
CA PHE A 28 -31.67 -0.09 -0.46
C PHE A 28 -30.38 -0.10 -1.31
N LEU A 29 -29.21 0.29 -0.78
CA LEU A 29 -27.95 0.20 -1.53
C LEU A 29 -27.25 -1.14 -1.28
N SER A 30 -26.33 -1.52 -2.18
CA SER A 30 -25.69 -2.84 -2.12
C SER A 30 -24.95 -3.10 -0.80
N GLY A 31 -24.30 -2.06 -0.27
CA GLY A 31 -23.55 -2.18 0.97
C GLY A 31 -24.42 -2.33 2.22
N PHE A 32 -25.71 -1.97 2.19
CA PHE A 32 -26.63 -2.30 3.27
C PHE A 32 -26.80 -3.82 3.37
N TYR A 33 -27.19 -4.47 2.26
CA TYR A 33 -27.40 -5.92 2.23
C TYR A 33 -26.15 -6.72 2.63
N SER A 34 -24.96 -6.27 2.21
CA SER A 34 -23.71 -6.94 2.58
C SER A 34 -23.30 -6.68 4.04
N LYS A 35 -23.38 -5.43 4.51
CA LYS A 35 -22.87 -5.06 5.84
C LYS A 35 -23.82 -5.45 6.96
N ASP A 36 -25.12 -5.23 6.78
CA ASP A 36 -26.13 -5.50 7.81
C ASP A 36 -26.24 -7.01 8.06
N SER A 37 -26.18 -7.84 7.00
CA SER A 37 -26.13 -9.31 7.14
C SER A 37 -24.94 -9.80 7.98
N ILE A 38 -23.77 -9.14 7.87
CA ILE A 38 -22.61 -9.49 8.69
C ILE A 38 -22.85 -9.08 10.15
N ILE A 39 -23.44 -7.91 10.38
CA ILE A 39 -23.77 -7.43 11.73
C ILE A 39 -24.76 -8.39 12.40
N GLU A 40 -25.82 -8.77 11.70
CA GLU A 40 -26.83 -9.72 12.18
C GLU A 40 -26.23 -11.12 12.38
N ALA A 41 -25.41 -11.63 11.45
CA ALA A 41 -24.74 -12.92 11.61
C ALA A 41 -23.80 -12.95 12.83
N VAL A 42 -23.10 -11.85 13.13
CA VAL A 42 -22.28 -11.75 14.35
C VAL A 42 -23.16 -11.64 15.59
N HIS A 43 -24.32 -10.98 15.50
CA HIS A 43 -25.29 -10.89 16.58
C HIS A 43 -25.83 -12.25 17.01
N PHE A 44 -26.19 -13.10 16.03
CA PHE A 44 -26.67 -14.48 16.23
C PHE A 44 -25.55 -15.49 16.52
N SER A 45 -24.29 -15.07 16.51
CA SER A 45 -23.17 -15.97 16.78
C SER A 45 -23.03 -16.27 18.28
N HIS A 46 -23.00 -17.56 18.63
CA HIS A 46 -22.77 -18.03 20.00
C HIS A 46 -21.29 -18.31 20.33
N LEU A 47 -20.37 -18.00 19.41
CA LEU A 47 -18.94 -18.22 19.62
C LEU A 47 -18.38 -17.35 20.77
N PRO A 48 -17.38 -17.84 21.51
CA PRO A 48 -16.72 -17.03 22.53
C PRO A 48 -16.09 -15.79 21.88
N GLY A 49 -16.50 -14.60 22.34
CA GLY A 49 -16.04 -13.31 21.81
C GLY A 49 -16.96 -12.68 20.76
N SER A 50 -18.07 -13.31 20.38
CA SER A 50 -19.05 -12.74 19.43
C SER A 50 -19.59 -11.38 19.87
N SER A 51 -19.87 -11.19 21.16
CA SER A 51 -20.35 -9.92 21.71
C SER A 51 -19.34 -8.78 21.56
N TYR A 52 -18.04 -9.07 21.73
CA TYR A 52 -16.98 -8.10 21.49
C TYR A 52 -16.85 -7.78 20.00
N ALA A 53 -16.87 -8.81 19.15
CA ALA A 53 -16.88 -8.62 17.70
C ALA A 53 -18.08 -7.78 17.25
N TYR A 54 -19.29 -8.07 17.76
CA TYR A 54 -20.50 -7.31 17.49
C TYR A 54 -20.33 -5.84 17.85
N PHE A 55 -19.83 -5.55 19.07
CA PHE A 55 -19.53 -4.19 19.49
C PHE A 55 -18.55 -3.48 18.56
N CYS A 56 -17.46 -4.15 18.17
CA CYS A 56 -16.46 -3.58 17.25
C CYS A 56 -17.05 -3.28 15.86
N VAL A 57 -17.86 -4.18 15.31
CA VAL A 57 -18.49 -3.97 14.00
C VAL A 57 -19.51 -2.83 14.06
N ILE A 58 -20.35 -2.78 15.10
CA ILE A 58 -21.32 -1.69 15.33
C ILE A 58 -20.61 -0.34 15.48
N LEU A 59 -19.53 -0.27 16.27
CA LEU A 59 -18.71 0.95 16.40
C LEU A 59 -18.09 1.34 15.04
N GLY A 60 -17.66 0.35 14.27
CA GLY A 60 -17.13 0.52 12.92
C GLY A 60 -18.13 1.18 11.96
N VAL A 61 -19.44 0.96 12.11
CA VAL A 61 -20.48 1.63 11.31
C VAL A 61 -20.42 3.15 11.50
N PHE A 62 -20.38 3.61 12.75
CA PHE A 62 -20.28 5.04 13.08
C PHE A 62 -18.99 5.66 12.54
N VAL A 63 -17.84 5.03 12.80
CA VAL A 63 -16.54 5.54 12.37
C VAL A 63 -16.46 5.60 10.84
N THR A 64 -16.99 4.58 10.15
CA THR A 64 -17.05 4.53 8.68
C THR A 64 -17.87 5.67 8.11
N ALA A 65 -19.06 5.92 8.67
CA ALA A 65 -19.89 7.03 8.24
C ALA A 65 -19.22 8.38 8.49
N PHE A 66 -18.60 8.56 9.65
CA PHE A 66 -17.92 9.79 10.01
C PHE A 66 -16.76 10.14 9.06
N TYR A 67 -15.81 9.22 8.84
CA TYR A 67 -14.66 9.55 7.97
C TYR A 67 -15.07 9.67 6.49
N SER A 68 -16.02 8.86 6.02
CA SER A 68 -16.48 8.89 4.62
C SER A 68 -17.17 10.22 4.31
N PHE A 69 -18.09 10.65 5.18
CA PHE A 69 -18.80 11.91 4.97
C PHE A 69 -17.95 13.13 5.32
N ARG A 70 -16.98 13.02 6.25
CA ARG A 70 -15.94 14.04 6.43
C ARG A 70 -15.23 14.32 5.10
N MET A 71 -14.76 13.28 4.42
CA MET A 71 -14.10 13.43 3.12
C MET A 71 -15.06 14.07 2.11
N TYR A 72 -16.27 13.53 1.96
CA TYR A 72 -17.26 14.03 1.02
C TYR A 72 -17.60 15.51 1.23
N PHE A 73 -17.81 15.94 2.47
CA PHE A 73 -18.10 17.34 2.79
C PHE A 73 -16.89 18.25 2.55
N LEU A 74 -15.68 17.84 2.95
CA LEU A 74 -14.47 18.65 2.75
C LEU A 74 -14.06 18.79 1.28
N VAL A 75 -14.38 17.81 0.45
CA VAL A 75 -14.04 17.81 -0.98
C VAL A 75 -15.08 18.59 -1.79
N PHE A 76 -16.37 18.26 -1.65
CA PHE A 76 -17.40 18.77 -2.54
C PHE A 76 -18.14 20.00 -2.03
N HIS A 77 -18.16 20.21 -0.72
CA HIS A 77 -18.91 21.30 -0.10
C HIS A 77 -17.95 22.23 0.66
N GLY A 78 -18.50 23.25 1.33
CA GLY A 78 -17.71 24.23 2.09
C GLY A 78 -17.08 25.29 1.20
N GLU A 79 -16.11 26.03 1.76
CA GLU A 79 -15.43 27.11 1.05
C GLU A 79 -14.51 26.58 -0.06
N GLU A 80 -14.46 27.31 -1.17
CA GLU A 80 -13.55 27.01 -2.28
C GLU A 80 -12.11 27.32 -1.86
N ARG A 81 -11.29 26.27 -1.71
CA ARG A 81 -9.87 26.37 -1.28
C ARG A 81 -8.87 26.16 -2.42
N PHE A 82 -9.32 26.14 -3.67
CA PHE A 82 -8.48 26.03 -4.86
C PHE A 82 -8.27 27.41 -5.51
N GLY A 83 -7.17 27.59 -6.25
CA GLY A 83 -6.89 28.83 -7.00
C GLY A 83 -6.46 30.05 -6.17
N LYS A 84 -6.22 29.90 -4.86
CA LYS A 84 -5.57 30.95 -4.05
C LYS A 84 -4.07 30.93 -4.34
N ALA A 85 -3.49 32.09 -4.63
CA ALA A 85 -2.04 32.21 -4.69
C ALA A 85 -1.45 31.76 -3.35
N HIS A 86 -0.49 30.84 -3.39
CA HIS A 86 0.35 30.58 -2.23
C HIS A 86 1.11 31.88 -1.97
N ASP A 87 0.71 32.61 -0.94
CA ASP A 87 1.56 33.65 -0.38
C ASP A 87 2.77 32.90 0.17
N HIS A 88 3.88 32.93 -0.58
CA HIS A 88 5.17 32.45 -0.10
C HIS A 88 5.59 33.38 1.04
N GLY A 89 5.08 33.10 2.24
CA GLY A 89 5.64 33.60 3.47
C GLY A 89 7.11 33.21 3.49
N HIS A 90 7.96 34.23 3.41
CA HIS A 90 9.40 34.13 3.54
C HIS A 90 9.77 33.57 4.92
N ASP A 91 9.84 32.25 5.06
CA ASP A 91 10.66 31.63 6.10
C ASP A 91 12.08 31.52 5.55
N ALA A 92 12.79 32.65 5.65
CA ALA A 92 14.23 32.74 5.43
C ALA A 92 14.95 31.94 6.53
N HIS A 93 15.11 30.64 6.31
CA HIS A 93 16.14 29.88 7.00
C HIS A 93 17.45 30.09 6.27
N ALA A 94 18.23 31.00 6.83
CA ALA A 94 19.64 31.20 6.53
C ALA A 94 20.39 29.87 6.61
N HIS A 95 21.02 29.48 5.51
CA HIS A 95 22.17 28.60 5.54
C HIS A 95 23.37 29.40 5.03
N ASP A 96 24.30 29.57 5.96
CA ASP A 96 25.55 30.31 5.85
C ASP A 96 26.38 29.91 4.63
N ASP A 97 27.04 30.93 4.10
CA ASP A 97 28.10 30.92 3.12
C ASP A 97 29.20 29.90 3.45
N HIS A 98 29.55 29.05 2.47
CA HIS A 98 30.94 28.67 2.22
C HIS A 98 31.16 28.41 0.73
N ALA A 99 31.89 29.34 0.11
CA ALA A 99 32.69 29.18 -1.09
C ALA A 99 33.79 28.11 -0.85
N ASP A 100 34.38 27.40 -1.81
CA ASP A 100 34.86 27.75 -3.14
C ASP A 100 35.18 26.46 -3.95
N ASP A 101 35.42 26.68 -5.24
CA ASP A 101 36.29 25.93 -6.18
C ASP A 101 35.75 24.72 -6.98
N ASP A 102 35.43 25.04 -8.24
CA ASP A 102 36.00 24.48 -9.48
C ASP A 102 36.10 22.96 -9.63
N HIS A 103 35.32 22.39 -10.56
CA HIS A 103 35.84 21.80 -11.81
C HIS A 103 34.70 21.30 -12.70
N ALA A 104 34.74 21.71 -13.97
CA ALA A 104 33.88 21.25 -15.05
C ALA A 104 34.08 19.75 -15.35
N HIS A 105 33.02 19.04 -15.74
CA HIS A 105 32.97 18.19 -16.95
C HIS A 105 31.53 17.71 -17.24
N ASP A 106 31.13 17.92 -18.49
CA ASP A 106 29.91 17.44 -19.12
C ASP A 106 29.81 15.91 -19.15
N ALA A 107 28.60 15.36 -18.92
CA ALA A 107 27.86 14.49 -19.84
C ALA A 107 26.84 13.58 -19.11
N HIS A 108 25.57 13.98 -19.23
CA HIS A 108 24.35 13.17 -19.44
C HIS A 108 24.19 11.77 -18.82
N GLY A 109 23.13 11.63 -18.01
CA GLY A 109 22.52 10.33 -17.70
C GLY A 109 21.46 10.40 -16.60
N ASP A 110 20.37 11.14 -16.85
CA ASP A 110 19.05 11.04 -16.20
C ASP A 110 19.02 10.86 -14.67
N ASP A 111 19.36 11.93 -13.97
CA ASP A 111 18.88 12.13 -12.61
C ASP A 111 17.40 12.52 -12.66
N ASP A 112 16.56 11.59 -12.19
CA ASP A 112 15.15 11.76 -11.83
C ASP A 112 15.04 12.81 -10.71
N HIS A 113 15.25 14.06 -11.09
CA HIS A 113 14.87 15.21 -10.28
C HIS A 113 13.34 15.20 -10.23
N GLY A 114 12.84 14.88 -9.04
CA GLY A 114 11.44 15.03 -8.69
C GLY A 114 11.00 16.45 -8.98
N ASP A 115 10.46 16.65 -10.18
CA ASP A 115 9.54 17.72 -10.47
C ASP A 115 8.42 17.56 -9.45
N ASP A 116 8.31 18.53 -8.56
CA ASP A 116 7.12 18.79 -7.77
C ASP A 116 5.96 18.98 -8.76
N HIS A 117 5.38 17.86 -9.19
CA HIS A 117 4.16 17.83 -9.97
C HIS A 117 3.10 18.48 -9.11
N HIS A 118 2.88 19.78 -9.34
CA HIS A 118 1.77 20.53 -8.81
C HIS A 118 0.48 19.85 -9.28
N HIS A 119 -0.01 18.86 -8.51
CA HIS A 119 -1.30 18.20 -8.72
C HIS A 119 -2.49 19.10 -8.33
N GLY A 120 -2.31 20.42 -8.39
CA GLY A 120 -3.29 21.43 -8.05
C GLY A 120 -3.55 22.35 -9.23
N LEU A 121 -4.78 22.87 -9.31
CA LEU A 121 -5.15 23.90 -10.28
C LEU A 121 -4.27 25.14 -10.10
N ALA A 122 -3.70 25.65 -11.19
CA ALA A 122 -2.97 26.91 -11.18
C ALA A 122 -3.90 28.07 -10.77
N PRO A 123 -3.36 29.20 -10.24
CA PRO A 123 -4.16 30.37 -9.89
C PRO A 123 -5.07 30.80 -11.06
N GLY A 124 -6.38 30.85 -10.82
CA GLY A 124 -7.39 31.22 -11.82
C GLY A 124 -7.96 30.06 -12.67
N GLN A 125 -7.42 28.84 -12.58
CA GLN A 125 -8.03 27.67 -13.21
C GLN A 125 -9.20 27.14 -12.39
N LYS A 126 -10.28 26.78 -13.08
CA LYS A 126 -11.49 26.21 -12.48
C LYS A 126 -11.48 24.69 -12.59
N PRO A 127 -11.96 23.96 -11.57
CA PRO A 127 -12.16 22.52 -11.68
C PRO A 127 -13.12 22.20 -12.82
N HIS A 128 -12.92 21.06 -13.47
CA HIS A 128 -13.80 20.54 -14.50
C HIS A 128 -13.98 19.03 -14.32
N GLU A 129 -15.06 18.49 -14.87
CA GLU A 129 -15.29 17.04 -14.86
C GLU A 129 -14.17 16.29 -15.57
N SER A 130 -14.00 15.03 -15.16
CA SER A 130 -13.05 14.14 -15.82
C SER A 130 -13.53 13.78 -17.24
N PRO A 131 -12.61 13.47 -18.17
CA PRO A 131 -12.97 13.02 -19.52
C PRO A 131 -13.89 11.79 -19.51
N TRP A 132 -14.57 11.54 -20.64
CA TRP A 132 -15.49 10.40 -20.83
C TRP A 132 -14.87 9.04 -20.49
N VAL A 133 -13.56 8.89 -20.71
CA VAL A 133 -12.80 7.66 -20.39
C VAL A 133 -12.83 7.34 -18.89
N VAL A 134 -13.02 8.33 -18.02
CA VAL A 134 -13.09 8.15 -16.55
C VAL A 134 -14.54 8.20 -16.06
N THR A 135 -15.35 9.15 -16.53
CA THR A 135 -16.73 9.31 -16.06
C THR A 135 -17.63 8.11 -16.40
N VAL A 136 -17.45 7.49 -17.58
CA VAL A 136 -18.26 6.33 -17.98
C VAL A 136 -18.03 5.13 -17.07
N PRO A 137 -16.79 4.65 -16.84
CA PRO A 137 -16.55 3.59 -15.86
C PRO A 137 -17.09 3.92 -14.47
N LEU A 138 -16.95 5.17 -14.03
CA LEU A 138 -17.38 5.59 -12.71
C LEU A 138 -18.90 5.50 -12.55
N VAL A 139 -19.66 5.95 -13.55
CA VAL A 139 -21.12 5.80 -13.58
C VAL A 139 -21.53 4.33 -13.69
N LEU A 140 -20.86 3.56 -14.55
CA LEU A 140 -21.14 2.13 -14.70
C LEU A 140 -20.90 1.33 -13.42
N LEU A 141 -19.91 1.72 -12.60
CA LEU A 141 -19.66 1.12 -11.28
C LEU A 141 -20.67 1.56 -10.22
N ALA A 142 -21.22 2.78 -10.32
CA ALA A 142 -22.25 3.25 -9.39
C ALA A 142 -23.57 2.46 -9.52
N ILE A 143 -23.91 1.97 -10.72
CA ILE A 143 -25.14 1.18 -10.97
C ILE A 143 -25.19 -0.11 -10.13
N PRO A 144 -24.20 -1.03 -10.19
CA PRO A 144 -24.20 -2.22 -9.35
C PRO A 144 -24.07 -1.88 -7.87
N SER A 145 -23.42 -0.77 -7.48
CA SER A 145 -23.43 -0.31 -6.07
C SER A 145 -24.83 0.02 -5.54
N VAL A 146 -25.79 0.34 -6.41
CA VAL A 146 -27.20 0.50 -6.00
C VAL A 146 -27.93 -0.84 -6.08
N LEU A 147 -27.74 -1.60 -7.16
CA LEU A 147 -28.64 -2.69 -7.53
C LEU A 147 -28.19 -4.08 -7.07
N ILE A 148 -26.89 -4.39 -7.07
CA ILE A 148 -26.44 -5.79 -7.02
C ILE A 148 -26.85 -6.47 -5.72
N GLY A 149 -26.71 -5.77 -4.58
CA GLY A 149 -27.05 -6.35 -3.27
C GLY A 149 -28.52 -6.73 -3.17
N PHE A 150 -29.43 -5.94 -3.75
CA PHE A 150 -30.86 -6.26 -3.76
C PHE A 150 -31.16 -7.57 -4.51
N PHE A 151 -30.49 -7.78 -5.66
CA PHE A 151 -30.72 -8.98 -6.48
C PHE A 151 -29.96 -10.21 -5.97
N THR A 152 -28.80 -10.03 -5.35
CA THR A 152 -27.93 -11.15 -4.99
C THR A 152 -28.09 -11.60 -3.54
N ILE A 153 -28.65 -10.79 -2.64
CA ILE A 153 -28.65 -11.13 -1.20
C ILE A 153 -29.29 -12.48 -0.90
N GLU A 154 -30.49 -12.72 -1.42
CA GLU A 154 -31.25 -13.95 -1.21
C GLU A 154 -30.58 -15.16 -1.88
N PRO A 155 -30.29 -15.16 -3.20
CA PRO A 155 -29.69 -16.34 -3.83
C PRO A 155 -28.28 -16.62 -3.31
N MET A 156 -27.53 -15.60 -2.86
CA MET A 156 -26.16 -15.75 -2.36
C MET A 156 -26.10 -16.26 -0.92
N LEU A 157 -26.93 -15.76 -0.01
CA LEU A 157 -26.88 -16.13 1.41
C LEU A 157 -27.84 -17.27 1.78
N MET A 158 -29.03 -17.33 1.17
CA MET A 158 -30.07 -18.31 1.51
C MET A 158 -30.30 -19.33 0.38
N GLY A 159 -29.76 -19.08 -0.81
CA GLY A 159 -29.89 -19.97 -1.96
C GLY A 159 -28.75 -20.96 -2.12
N ASP A 160 -28.75 -21.64 -3.27
CA ASP A 160 -27.78 -22.69 -3.60
C ASP A 160 -26.45 -22.14 -4.17
N TRP A 161 -26.18 -20.83 -4.11
CA TRP A 161 -25.03 -20.21 -4.79
C TRP A 161 -23.67 -20.78 -4.34
N PHE A 162 -23.51 -21.00 -3.04
CA PHE A 162 -22.30 -21.58 -2.45
C PHE A 162 -22.46 -23.05 -2.05
N LYS A 163 -23.55 -23.68 -2.48
CA LYS A 163 -23.81 -25.09 -2.20
C LYS A 163 -22.66 -25.95 -2.71
N ASP A 164 -22.22 -26.89 -1.88
CA ASP A 164 -21.10 -27.80 -2.13
C ASP A 164 -19.72 -27.12 -2.32
N VAL A 165 -19.64 -25.78 -2.24
CA VAL A 165 -18.38 -25.02 -2.28
C VAL A 165 -17.88 -24.72 -0.87
N ILE A 166 -18.81 -24.39 0.03
CA ILE A 166 -18.51 -24.05 1.43
C ILE A 166 -19.20 -25.07 2.32
N PHE A 167 -18.42 -25.74 3.17
CA PHE A 167 -18.95 -26.56 4.26
C PHE A 167 -19.11 -25.69 5.51
N ILE A 168 -20.32 -25.63 6.05
CA ILE A 168 -20.62 -24.95 7.32
C ILE A 168 -21.12 -26.02 8.29
N ASP A 169 -20.46 -26.14 9.44
CA ASP A 169 -20.94 -26.97 10.53
C ASP A 169 -22.10 -26.23 11.24
N HIS A 170 -23.33 -26.60 10.90
CA HIS A 170 -24.54 -25.95 11.43
C HIS A 170 -24.77 -26.24 12.92
N GLU A 171 -24.18 -27.29 13.49
CA GLU A 171 -24.27 -27.56 14.93
C GLU A 171 -23.40 -26.58 15.73
N VAL A 172 -22.23 -26.23 15.19
CA VAL A 172 -21.28 -25.32 15.83
C VAL A 172 -21.54 -23.85 15.45
N HIS A 173 -22.11 -23.59 14.27
CA HIS A 173 -22.31 -22.26 13.69
C HIS A 173 -23.75 -22.02 13.19
N PRO A 174 -24.75 -21.92 14.11
CA PRO A 174 -26.16 -21.78 13.74
C PRO A 174 -26.57 -20.38 13.25
N ALA A 175 -25.68 -19.38 13.32
CA ALA A 175 -26.01 -17.97 13.08
C ALA A 175 -26.68 -17.71 11.71
N MET A 176 -26.25 -18.41 10.65
CA MET A 176 -26.84 -18.25 9.32
C MET A 176 -28.22 -18.92 9.20
N GLU A 177 -28.50 -19.96 9.98
CA GLU A 177 -29.80 -20.63 10.02
C GLU A 177 -30.84 -19.74 10.72
N GLU A 178 -30.45 -19.13 11.85
CA GLU A 178 -31.28 -18.16 12.56
C GLU A 178 -31.56 -16.92 11.69
N LEU A 179 -30.52 -16.38 11.04
CA LEU A 179 -30.65 -15.27 10.09
C LEU A 179 -31.61 -15.59 8.93
N ALA A 180 -31.55 -16.82 8.39
CA ALA A 180 -32.44 -17.25 7.32
C ALA A 180 -33.91 -17.32 7.77
N SER A 181 -34.16 -17.64 9.05
CA SER A 181 -35.53 -17.67 9.61
C SER A 181 -36.15 -16.29 9.79
N GLU A 182 -35.32 -15.27 10.03
CA GLU A 182 -35.77 -13.88 10.18
C GLU A 182 -35.76 -13.10 8.84
N PHE A 183 -35.23 -13.68 7.78
CA PHE A 183 -35.19 -13.03 6.47
C PHE A 183 -36.52 -13.14 5.73
N HIS A 184 -37.21 -12.01 5.58
CA HIS A 184 -38.51 -11.90 4.91
C HIS A 184 -38.42 -11.25 3.52
N GLY A 185 -37.26 -11.36 2.86
CA GLY A 185 -36.98 -10.79 1.55
C GLY A 185 -36.24 -9.45 1.59
N ALA A 186 -35.59 -9.10 0.48
CA ALA A 186 -34.70 -7.93 0.39
C ALA A 186 -35.40 -6.59 0.70
N VAL A 187 -36.65 -6.41 0.24
CA VAL A 187 -37.41 -5.18 0.54
C VAL A 187 -37.72 -5.06 2.03
N ALA A 188 -38.15 -6.17 2.66
CA ALA A 188 -38.47 -6.17 4.08
C ALA A 188 -37.24 -5.87 4.93
N MET A 189 -36.09 -6.47 4.58
CA MET A 189 -34.80 -6.20 5.21
C MET A 189 -34.43 -4.72 5.11
N ALA A 190 -34.51 -4.12 3.91
CA ALA A 190 -34.19 -2.71 3.71
C ALA A 190 -35.11 -1.76 4.50
N LEU A 191 -36.41 -2.08 4.59
CA LEU A 191 -37.34 -1.28 5.38
C LEU A 191 -37.07 -1.41 6.88
N HIS A 192 -36.78 -2.62 7.37
CA HIS A 192 -36.38 -2.84 8.76
C HIS A 192 -35.11 -2.08 9.10
N GLY A 193 -34.13 -2.03 8.18
CA GLY A 193 -32.87 -1.32 8.32
C GLY A 193 -33.00 0.14 8.80
N PHE A 194 -34.07 0.86 8.46
CA PHE A 194 -34.28 2.23 8.95
C PHE A 194 -34.56 2.33 10.45
N THR A 195 -34.91 1.21 11.10
CA THR A 195 -35.22 1.13 12.52
C THR A 195 -34.09 0.53 13.35
N THR A 196 -33.03 0.03 12.70
CA THR A 196 -31.94 -0.65 13.37
C THR A 196 -30.92 0.34 13.94
N LEU A 197 -30.18 -0.11 14.97
CA LEU A 197 -29.11 0.67 15.58
C LEU A 197 -28.00 1.09 14.59
N PRO A 198 -27.52 0.22 13.68
CA PRO A 198 -26.57 0.60 12.63
C PRO A 198 -26.98 1.84 11.83
N PHE A 199 -28.26 1.96 11.45
CA PHE A 199 -28.74 3.12 10.70
C PHE A 199 -28.62 4.42 11.51
N PHE A 200 -29.05 4.42 12.77
CA PHE A 200 -28.93 5.61 13.62
C PHE A 200 -27.47 6.00 13.89
N LEU A 201 -26.59 5.01 14.04
CA LEU A 201 -25.16 5.26 14.20
C LEU A 201 -24.53 5.81 12.92
N ALA A 202 -24.87 5.26 11.75
CA ALA A 202 -24.40 5.78 10.47
C ALA A 202 -24.86 7.23 10.28
N MET A 203 -26.16 7.50 10.45
CA MET A 203 -26.72 8.85 10.35
C MET A 203 -26.13 9.81 11.40
N GLY A 204 -25.86 9.33 12.61
CA GLY A 204 -25.15 10.08 13.65
C GLY A 204 -23.73 10.45 13.23
N GLY A 205 -23.00 9.52 12.59
CA GLY A 205 -21.67 9.78 12.03
C GLY A 205 -21.71 10.82 10.91
N VAL A 206 -22.69 10.74 10.00
CA VAL A 206 -22.92 11.73 8.94
C VAL A 206 -23.25 13.11 9.52
N ALA A 207 -24.19 13.17 10.47
CA ALA A 207 -24.61 14.41 11.11
C ALA A 207 -23.45 15.06 11.89
N LEU A 208 -22.68 14.26 12.62
CA LEU A 208 -21.52 14.77 13.36
C LEU A 208 -20.41 15.26 12.42
N ALA A 209 -20.15 14.56 11.31
CA ALA A 209 -19.20 15.00 10.30
C ALA A 209 -19.64 16.34 9.67
N TYR A 210 -20.92 16.48 9.33
CA TYR A 210 -21.46 17.75 8.82
C TYR A 210 -21.29 18.87 9.85
N PHE A 211 -21.68 18.64 11.10
CA PHE A 211 -21.56 19.62 12.17
C PHE A 211 -20.11 20.04 12.41
N PHE A 212 -19.18 19.09 12.50
CA PHE A 212 -17.77 19.36 12.78
C PHE A 212 -17.05 20.07 11.65
N TYR A 213 -17.34 19.74 10.39
CA TYR A 213 -16.55 20.26 9.26
C TYR A 213 -17.24 21.40 8.50
N MET A 214 -18.55 21.58 8.64
CA MET A 214 -19.30 22.64 7.94
C MET A 214 -19.79 23.73 8.88
N VAL A 215 -20.23 23.39 10.09
CA VAL A 215 -20.85 24.34 11.02
C VAL A 215 -19.84 24.85 12.05
N ALA A 216 -19.05 23.97 12.66
CA ALA A 216 -18.11 24.31 13.73
C ALA A 216 -16.70 23.69 13.54
N PRO A 217 -15.92 24.14 12.54
CA PRO A 217 -14.55 23.66 12.28
C PRO A 217 -13.56 23.82 13.44
N GLY A 218 -13.87 24.68 14.41
CA GLY A 218 -13.05 24.88 15.61
C GLY A 218 -13.04 23.66 16.55
N ILE A 219 -14.05 22.80 16.52
CA ILE A 219 -14.15 21.63 17.40
C ILE A 219 -13.08 20.58 17.04
N PRO A 220 -12.96 20.10 15.79
CA PRO A 220 -11.87 19.19 15.41
C PRO A 220 -10.47 19.75 15.72
N ALA A 221 -10.24 21.05 15.52
CA ALA A 221 -8.97 21.68 15.82
C ALA A 221 -8.66 21.66 17.33
N ALA A 222 -9.66 21.88 18.18
CA ALA A 222 -9.52 21.77 19.64
C ALA A 222 -9.25 20.32 20.08
N ILE A 223 -9.98 19.34 19.52
CA ILE A 223 -9.76 17.91 19.79
C ILE A 223 -8.33 17.51 19.41
N LEU A 224 -7.86 17.92 18.23
CA LEU A 224 -6.49 17.68 17.78
C LEU A 224 -5.44 18.23 18.76
N ARG A 225 -5.65 19.46 19.25
CA ARG A 225 -4.71 20.09 20.21
C ARG A 225 -4.61 19.30 21.52
N THR A 226 -5.73 18.77 22.01
CA THR A 226 -5.79 18.01 23.26
C THR A 226 -5.27 16.58 23.10
N PHE A 227 -5.62 15.90 22.00
CA PHE A 227 -5.27 14.50 21.75
C PHE A 227 -4.10 14.33 20.77
N LYS A 228 -3.20 15.33 20.69
CA LYS A 228 -2.08 15.33 19.74
C LYS A 228 -1.26 14.03 19.75
N PRO A 229 -0.88 13.43 20.90
CA PRO A 229 -0.11 12.18 20.90
C PRO A 229 -0.84 11.02 20.21
N LEU A 230 -2.15 10.88 20.49
CA LEU A 230 -2.97 9.85 19.87
C LEU A 230 -3.17 10.14 18.38
N HIS A 231 -3.39 11.40 18.00
CA HIS A 231 -3.47 11.79 16.59
C HIS A 231 -2.18 11.46 15.85
N THR A 232 -1.02 11.80 16.41
CA THR A 232 0.28 11.49 15.80
C THR A 232 0.51 9.99 15.64
N LEU A 233 0.05 9.16 16.59
CA LEU A 233 0.08 7.70 16.44
C LEU A 233 -0.77 7.23 15.24
N LEU A 234 -2.01 7.71 15.13
CA LEU A 234 -2.95 7.33 14.07
C LEU A 234 -2.50 7.86 12.70
N GLU A 235 -1.99 9.08 12.64
CA GLU A 235 -1.46 9.72 11.43
C GLU A 235 -0.24 8.99 10.90
N ASN A 236 0.63 8.48 11.78
CA ASN A 236 1.75 7.62 11.42
C ASN A 236 1.34 6.14 11.23
N LYS A 237 0.04 5.84 11.07
CA LYS A 237 -0.52 4.49 10.85
C LYS A 237 0.01 3.48 11.88
N TYR A 238 0.01 3.86 13.15
CA TYR A 238 0.54 3.04 14.25
C TYR A 238 2.04 2.71 14.15
N TYR A 239 2.79 3.42 13.29
CA TYR A 239 4.19 3.17 12.96
C TYR A 239 4.47 1.78 12.35
N PHE A 240 3.44 1.05 11.89
CA PHE A 240 3.65 -0.26 11.27
C PHE A 240 4.43 -0.15 9.96
N ASP A 241 4.20 0.88 9.15
CA ASP A 241 4.97 1.11 7.92
C ASP A 241 6.46 1.32 8.25
N ARG A 242 6.76 2.18 9.24
CA ARG A 242 8.13 2.45 9.70
C ARG A 242 8.79 1.21 10.29
N PHE A 243 8.04 0.42 11.06
CA PHE A 243 8.53 -0.86 11.58
C PHE A 243 8.89 -1.80 10.43
N ASN A 244 8.01 -1.95 9.43
CA ASN A 244 8.25 -2.82 8.30
C ASN A 244 9.46 -2.37 7.47
N GLU A 245 9.62 -1.08 7.25
CA GLU A 245 10.74 -0.51 6.51
C GLU A 245 12.08 -0.73 7.24
N ILE A 246 12.10 -0.54 8.56
CA ILE A 246 13.32 -0.70 9.37
C ILE A 246 13.67 -2.18 9.53
N VAL A 247 12.71 -2.99 9.95
CA VAL A 247 12.95 -4.38 10.37
C VAL A 247 13.02 -5.31 9.17
N PHE A 248 11.99 -5.33 8.32
CA PHE A 248 11.95 -6.26 7.20
C PHE A 248 12.75 -5.75 6.01
N ALA A 249 12.47 -4.54 5.51
CA ALA A 249 13.18 -4.03 4.33
C ALA A 249 14.64 -3.67 4.66
N GLY A 250 14.91 -3.07 5.81
CA GLY A 250 16.25 -2.79 6.30
C GLY A 250 17.03 -4.07 6.59
N GLY A 251 16.42 -5.03 7.30
CA GLY A 251 17.01 -6.33 7.58
C GLY A 251 17.33 -7.12 6.30
N ALA A 252 16.42 -7.17 5.33
CA ALA A 252 16.65 -7.84 4.05
C ALA A 252 17.78 -7.18 3.25
N ARG A 253 17.84 -5.84 3.19
CA ARG A 253 18.95 -5.10 2.54
C ARG A 253 20.28 -5.36 3.23
N LEU A 254 20.30 -5.43 4.57
CA LEU A 254 21.51 -5.70 5.33
C LEU A 254 22.01 -7.12 5.08
N LEU A 255 21.12 -8.12 5.15
CA LEU A 255 21.44 -9.51 4.84
C LEU A 255 21.93 -9.68 3.40
N GLY A 256 21.24 -9.06 2.43
CA GLY A 256 21.64 -9.08 1.03
C GLY A 256 23.02 -8.47 0.80
N ARG A 257 23.31 -7.31 1.41
CA ARG A 257 24.64 -6.69 1.37
C ARG A 257 25.70 -7.56 2.04
N GLY A 258 25.37 -8.23 3.14
CA GLY A 258 26.26 -9.15 3.83
C GLY A 258 26.63 -10.36 2.98
N LEU A 259 25.66 -10.99 2.33
CA LEU A 259 25.89 -12.12 1.44
C LEU A 259 26.64 -11.71 0.16
N TRP A 260 26.34 -10.54 -0.42
CA TRP A 260 27.03 -10.06 -1.60
C TRP A 260 28.48 -9.67 -1.33
N LYS A 261 28.73 -8.81 -0.33
CA LYS A 261 30.09 -8.35 -0.03
C LYS A 261 30.93 -9.42 0.65
N GLY A 262 30.35 -10.18 1.58
CA GLY A 262 31.07 -11.19 2.36
C GLY A 262 31.14 -12.55 1.68
N GLY A 263 30.08 -12.96 0.99
CA GLY A 263 30.04 -14.24 0.29
C GLY A 263 30.64 -14.13 -1.10
N ASP A 264 30.04 -13.32 -1.97
CA ASP A 264 30.37 -13.31 -3.39
C ASP A 264 31.76 -12.68 -3.66
N GLN A 265 31.95 -11.42 -3.28
CA GLN A 265 33.19 -10.70 -3.61
C GLN A 265 34.45 -11.25 -2.91
N VAL A 266 34.33 -11.73 -1.67
CA VAL A 266 35.49 -12.22 -0.92
C VAL A 266 35.79 -13.68 -1.23
N LEU A 267 34.77 -14.55 -1.25
CA LEU A 267 34.98 -15.99 -1.43
C LEU A 267 35.12 -16.37 -2.91
N ILE A 268 34.25 -15.86 -3.77
CA ILE A 268 34.20 -16.28 -5.18
C ILE A 268 35.26 -15.51 -5.98
N ASP A 269 35.21 -14.18 -5.94
CA ASP A 269 36.15 -13.37 -6.72
C ASP A 269 37.55 -13.35 -6.09
N GLY A 270 37.63 -13.23 -4.77
CA GLY A 270 38.90 -13.21 -4.03
C GLY A 270 39.63 -14.55 -4.03
N VAL A 271 39.01 -15.57 -3.43
CA VAL A 271 39.67 -16.88 -3.23
C VAL A 271 39.60 -17.75 -4.49
N GLY A 272 38.44 -17.82 -5.14
CA GLY A 272 38.24 -18.66 -6.32
C GLY A 272 39.00 -18.15 -7.54
N VAL A 273 38.66 -16.95 -8.01
CA VAL A 273 39.18 -16.43 -9.29
C VAL A 273 40.57 -15.81 -9.14
N ASN A 274 40.73 -14.81 -8.27
CA ASN A 274 42.01 -14.11 -8.13
C ASN A 274 43.07 -14.98 -7.46
N GLY A 275 42.70 -15.78 -6.47
CA GLY A 275 43.60 -16.73 -5.81
C GLY A 275 44.16 -17.77 -6.79
N SER A 276 43.32 -18.37 -7.64
CA SER A 276 43.80 -19.33 -8.66
C SER A 276 44.69 -18.65 -9.70
N ALA A 277 44.33 -17.45 -10.16
CA ALA A 277 45.15 -16.67 -11.09
C ALA A 277 46.54 -16.32 -10.50
N GLN A 278 46.61 -15.95 -9.22
CA GLN A 278 47.86 -15.67 -8.52
C GLN A 278 48.74 -16.91 -8.38
N VAL A 279 48.16 -18.08 -8.08
CA VAL A 279 48.90 -19.35 -8.01
C VAL A 279 49.50 -19.72 -9.37
N VAL A 280 48.72 -19.59 -10.45
CA VAL A 280 49.22 -19.82 -11.81
C VAL A 280 50.34 -18.82 -12.16
N GLY A 281 50.16 -17.55 -11.83
CA GLY A 281 51.19 -16.52 -12.02
C GLY A 281 52.47 -16.79 -11.23
N MET A 282 52.36 -17.25 -9.98
CA MET A 282 53.50 -17.65 -9.15
C MET A 282 54.24 -18.83 -9.79
N LEU A 283 53.52 -19.87 -10.21
CA LEU A 283 54.12 -21.03 -10.89
C LEU A 283 54.82 -20.63 -12.18
N ALA A 284 54.22 -19.74 -12.98
CA ALA A 284 54.83 -19.22 -14.20
C ALA A 284 56.11 -18.42 -13.93
N ASN A 285 56.13 -17.62 -12.87
CA ASN A 285 57.32 -16.86 -12.47
C ASN A 285 58.45 -17.76 -11.95
N VAL A 286 58.13 -18.80 -11.17
CA VAL A 286 59.12 -19.80 -10.74
C VAL A 286 59.65 -20.58 -11.94
N ALA A 287 58.78 -21.00 -12.86
CA ALA A 287 59.19 -21.68 -14.09
C ALA A 287 60.10 -20.79 -14.95
N ARG A 288 59.87 -19.47 -14.97
CA ARG A 288 60.74 -18.51 -15.68
C ARG A 288 62.16 -18.47 -15.12
N LEU A 289 62.35 -18.68 -13.81
CA LEU A 289 63.69 -18.71 -13.20
C LEU A 289 64.51 -19.93 -13.60
N LEU A 290 63.87 -21.02 -14.05
CA LEU A 290 64.57 -22.16 -14.67
C LEU A 290 65.18 -21.80 -16.03
N GLN A 291 64.70 -20.72 -16.66
CA GLN A 291 65.19 -20.21 -17.93
C GLN A 291 66.27 -19.13 -17.70
N SER A 292 67.48 -19.56 -17.37
CA SER A 292 68.60 -18.67 -16.99
C SER A 292 69.32 -17.97 -18.15
N GLY A 293 68.97 -18.28 -19.41
CA GLY A 293 69.61 -17.69 -20.60
C GLY A 293 71.03 -18.20 -20.89
N HIS A 294 71.61 -19.03 -20.03
CA HIS A 294 72.94 -19.60 -20.24
C HIS A 294 72.90 -20.88 -21.10
N ILE A 295 73.68 -20.91 -22.18
CA ILE A 295 73.70 -22.03 -23.15
C ILE A 295 74.06 -23.37 -22.50
N TYR A 296 74.95 -23.40 -21.50
CA TYR A 296 75.34 -24.62 -20.79
C TYR A 296 74.18 -25.25 -20.00
N MET A 297 73.28 -24.44 -19.44
CA MET A 297 72.12 -24.92 -18.68
C MET A 297 71.15 -25.68 -19.60
N TYR A 298 70.93 -25.18 -20.82
CA TYR A 298 70.11 -25.85 -21.82
C TYR A 298 70.75 -27.15 -22.31
N ALA A 299 72.06 -27.16 -22.58
CA ALA A 299 72.78 -28.38 -22.97
C ALA A 299 72.69 -29.45 -21.88
N PHE A 300 72.85 -29.07 -20.61
CA PHE A 300 72.68 -29.95 -19.46
C PHE A 300 71.25 -30.52 -19.37
N MET A 301 70.22 -29.68 -19.51
CA MET A 301 68.82 -30.12 -19.51
C MET A 301 68.48 -31.03 -20.69
N MET A 302 69.04 -30.81 -21.88
CA MET A 302 68.87 -31.72 -23.02
C MET A 302 69.50 -33.09 -22.76
N ILE A 303 70.71 -33.14 -22.18
CA ILE A 303 71.35 -34.41 -21.84
C ILE A 303 70.52 -35.16 -20.78
N ILE A 304 70.07 -34.47 -19.72
CA ILE A 304 69.15 -35.07 -18.73
C ILE A 304 67.89 -35.56 -19.43
N GLY A 305 67.28 -34.75 -20.30
CA GLY A 305 66.07 -35.11 -21.04
C GLY A 305 66.26 -36.36 -21.89
N VAL A 306 67.39 -36.48 -22.60
CA VAL A 306 67.73 -37.67 -23.38
C VAL A 306 67.99 -38.88 -22.48
N VAL A 307 68.72 -38.72 -21.37
CA VAL A 307 68.97 -39.81 -20.42
C VAL A 307 67.66 -40.30 -19.80
N VAL A 308 66.80 -39.39 -19.32
CA VAL A 308 65.47 -39.72 -18.78
C VAL A 308 64.60 -40.37 -19.84
N PHE A 309 64.60 -39.86 -21.07
CA PHE A 309 63.85 -40.43 -22.17
C PHE A 309 64.33 -41.85 -22.52
N LEU A 310 65.65 -42.04 -22.62
CA LEU A 310 66.25 -43.35 -22.87
C LEU A 310 66.05 -44.31 -21.69
N GLU A 311 66.11 -43.85 -20.44
CA GLU A 311 65.85 -44.68 -19.26
C GLU A 311 64.37 -45.07 -19.17
N PHE A 312 63.46 -44.13 -19.43
CA PHE A 312 62.02 -44.39 -19.52
C PHE A 312 61.71 -45.41 -20.64
N PHE A 313 62.36 -45.27 -21.80
CA PHE A 313 62.14 -46.16 -22.95
C PHE A 313 62.90 -47.50 -22.84
N SER A 314 64.01 -47.56 -22.12
CA SER A 314 64.82 -48.78 -21.88
C SER A 314 64.26 -49.63 -20.74
N ARG A 315 63.54 -49.02 -19.78
CA ARG A 315 62.74 -49.73 -18.78
C ARG A 315 61.34 -50.11 -19.29
N GLY A 316 60.95 -49.62 -20.47
CA GLY A 316 59.71 -49.97 -21.18
C GLY A 316 59.89 -51.12 -22.16
#